data_AF-A0A5C9CRI2-F1
#
_entry.id   AF-A0A5C9CRI2-F1
#
_cell.length_a   1.000
_cell.length_b   1.000
_cell.length_c   1.000
_cell.angle_alpha   90.00
_cell.angle_beta   90.00
_cell.angle_gamma   90.00
#
_symmetry.space_group_name_H-M   'P 1'
#
loop_
_entity.id
_entity.type
_entity.pdbx_description
1 polymer ?
#
loop_
_entity_poly.entity_id
_entity_poly.type
_entity_poly.pdbx_seq_one_letter_code
_entity_poly.pdbx_strand_id
1 'polypeptide(L)'
;MSSDLRDGNQSLFEPMNVERKMRMFRTLCQVGFKEIEVAFPSASQTEFDFVRALIEGGNIPDDVTIEVLTQSREHLIRRTLESLKGARRAIVHVYNATSPAFREIVFGMSKDEIKELAVSSVRLIK
;
A
#
# COMPACT_ATOMS: atom_id res chain seq x y z
N MET A 1 -4.41 -13.09 -3.07
CA MET A 1 -3.74 -11.93 -2.46
C MET A 1 -3.83 -12.03 -0.94
N SER A 2 -2.78 -11.67 -0.21
CA SER A 2 -2.76 -11.55 1.26
C SER A 2 -2.57 -10.08 1.66
N SER A 3 -3.23 -9.64 2.73
CA SER A 3 -3.13 -8.28 3.29
C SER A 3 -2.66 -8.24 4.74
N ASP A 4 -2.14 -9.37 5.25
CA ASP A 4 -1.75 -9.56 6.65
C ASP A 4 -0.72 -8.53 7.13
N LEU A 5 0.19 -8.09 6.25
CA LEU A 5 1.24 -7.10 6.57
C LEU A 5 0.76 -5.65 6.62
N ARG A 6 -0.45 -5.38 6.09
CA ARG A 6 -1.10 -4.06 6.11
C ARG A 6 -2.33 -4.10 7.00
N ASP A 7 -3.42 -4.72 6.55
CA ASP A 7 -4.71 -4.71 7.26
C ASP A 7 -4.64 -5.52 8.56
N GLY A 8 -4.01 -6.71 8.48
CA GLY A 8 -3.78 -7.54 9.65
C GLY A 8 -2.92 -6.82 10.69
N ASN A 9 -1.80 -6.25 10.24
CA ASN A 9 -0.87 -5.51 11.11
C ASN A 9 -1.55 -4.34 11.84
N GLN A 10 -2.42 -3.58 11.17
CA GLN A 10 -3.07 -2.41 11.78
C GLN A 10 -4.22 -2.80 12.73
N SER A 11 -4.63 -4.07 12.71
CA SER A 11 -5.62 -4.62 13.62
C SER A 11 -5.01 -5.18 14.91
N LEU A 12 -3.68 -5.21 15.02
CA LEU A 12 -2.98 -5.71 16.21
C LEU A 12 -2.89 -4.63 17.30
N PHE A 13 -3.05 -5.05 18.56
CA PHE A 13 -2.76 -4.18 19.71
C PHE A 13 -1.28 -3.76 19.75
N GLU A 14 -0.38 -4.71 19.47
CA GLU A 14 1.05 -4.45 19.26
C GLU A 14 1.42 -4.70 17.79
N PRO A 15 1.60 -3.64 16.97
CA PRO A 15 2.00 -3.80 15.58
C PRO A 15 3.30 -4.57 15.41
N MET A 16 3.44 -5.27 14.29
CA MET A 16 4.66 -5.97 13.92
C MET A 16 5.81 -4.99 13.73
N ASN A 17 6.95 -5.29 14.36
CA ASN A 17 8.22 -4.68 14.01
C ASN A 17 8.75 -5.24 12.67
N VAL A 18 9.84 -4.66 12.16
CA VAL A 18 10.45 -5.05 10.87
C VAL A 18 10.78 -6.55 10.82
N GLU A 19 11.29 -7.13 11.91
CA GLU A 19 11.64 -8.55 11.96
C GLU A 19 10.41 -9.45 11.83
N ARG A 20 9.34 -9.15 12.58
CA ARG A 20 8.06 -9.87 12.52
C ARG A 20 7.42 -9.74 11.14
N LYS A 21 7.46 -8.54 10.54
CA LYS A 21 6.97 -8.31 9.17
C LYS A 21 7.76 -9.13 8.15
N MET A 22 9.09 -9.13 8.23
CA MET A 22 9.93 -9.91 7.31
C MET A 22 9.67 -11.42 7.45
N ARG A 23 9.48 -11.90 8.68
CA ARG A 23 9.11 -13.30 8.95
C ARG A 23 7.77 -13.64 8.30
N MET A 24 6.74 -12.81 8.52
CA MET A 24 5.42 -12.97 7.92
C MET A 24 5.49 -12.97 6.38
N PHE A 25 6.21 -12.00 5.79
CA PHE A 25 6.40 -11.94 4.33
C PHE A 25 6.99 -13.23 3.75
N ARG A 26 8.04 -13.76 4.38
CA ARG A 26 8.67 -15.03 3.96
C ARG A 26 7.72 -16.21 4.11
N THR A 27 6.96 -16.28 5.19
CA THR A 27 5.93 -17.31 5.39
C THR A 27 4.88 -17.26 4.28
N LEU A 28 4.37 -16.07 3.94
CA LEU A 28 3.38 -15.90 2.87
C LEU A 28 3.95 -16.36 1.51
N CYS A 29 5.22 -16.06 1.23
CA CYS A 29 5.90 -16.55 0.04
C CYS A 29 6.00 -18.09 0.02
N GLN A 30 6.36 -18.71 1.16
CA GLN A 30 6.46 -20.17 1.29
C GLN A 30 5.11 -20.89 1.13
N VAL A 31 4.03 -20.28 1.62
CA VAL A 31 2.65 -20.79 1.43
C VAL A 31 2.23 -20.73 -0.04
N GLY A 32 2.82 -19.81 -0.82
CA GLY A 32 2.61 -19.70 -2.26
C GLY A 32 1.80 -18.48 -2.70
N PHE A 33 1.60 -17.48 -1.83
CA PHE A 33 0.96 -16.22 -2.23
C PHE A 33 1.82 -15.47 -3.27
N LYS A 34 1.17 -14.97 -4.34
CA LYS A 34 1.83 -14.24 -5.43
C LYS A 34 1.54 -12.74 -5.45
N GLU A 35 0.58 -12.30 -4.66
CA GLU A 35 0.22 -10.90 -4.45
C GLU A 35 0.11 -10.66 -2.96
N ILE A 36 0.90 -9.72 -2.44
CA ILE A 36 1.02 -9.47 -1.00
C ILE A 36 1.01 -7.95 -0.77
N GLU A 37 -0.02 -7.45 -0.07
CA GLU A 37 -0.08 -6.05 0.38
C GLU A 37 0.83 -5.87 1.60
N VAL A 38 1.99 -5.24 1.38
CA VAL A 38 3.10 -5.25 2.34
C VAL A 38 3.09 -4.06 3.30
N ALA A 39 2.48 -2.94 2.90
CA ALA A 39 2.58 -1.69 3.66
C ALA A 39 1.59 -0.60 3.20
N PHE A 40 1.47 0.43 4.05
CA PHE A 40 0.95 1.75 3.67
C PHE A 40 2.09 2.80 3.78
N PRO A 41 3.01 2.87 2.80
CA PRO A 41 4.31 3.54 2.95
C PRO A 41 4.24 5.06 3.08
N SER A 42 3.15 5.70 2.62
CA SER A 42 2.99 7.14 2.82
C SER A 42 2.46 7.50 4.21
N ALA A 43 2.00 6.53 5.01
CA ALA A 43 1.41 6.78 6.33
C ALA A 43 2.44 6.90 7.46
N SER A 44 3.60 6.25 7.35
CA SER A 44 4.67 6.36 8.34
C SER A 44 6.05 6.04 7.74
N GLN A 45 7.12 6.46 8.42
CA GLN A 45 8.48 6.15 7.98
C GLN A 45 8.80 4.65 8.13
N THR A 46 8.30 3.98 9.17
CA THR A 46 8.50 2.54 9.37
C THR A 46 7.91 1.71 8.22
N GLU A 47 6.72 2.08 7.73
CA GLU A 47 6.10 1.43 6.57
C GLU A 47 6.92 1.67 5.29
N PHE A 48 7.40 2.89 5.10
CA PHE A 48 8.26 3.25 3.98
C PHE A 48 9.57 2.42 3.98
N ASP A 49 10.25 2.38 5.12
CA ASP A 49 11.53 1.68 5.28
C ASP A 49 11.38 0.17 5.09
N PHE A 50 10.24 -0.41 5.50
CA PHE A 50 9.96 -1.83 5.25
C PHE A 50 9.85 -2.14 3.75
N VAL A 51 9.18 -1.29 2.98
CA VAL A 51 9.13 -1.44 1.51
C VAL A 51 10.52 -1.31 0.90
N ARG A 52 11.33 -0.34 1.35
CA ARG A 52 12.73 -0.20 0.90
C ARG A 52 13.57 -1.43 1.20
N ALA A 53 13.48 -1.96 2.42
CA ALA A 53 14.23 -3.15 2.84
C ALA A 53 13.85 -4.41 2.03
N LEU A 54 12.58 -4.55 1.62
CA LEU A 54 12.14 -5.64 0.74
C LEU A 54 12.80 -5.54 -0.63
N ILE A 55 12.79 -4.34 -1.23
CA ILE A 55 13.30 -4.08 -2.58
C ILE A 55 14.84 -4.13 -2.61
N GLU A 56 15.49 -3.30 -1.80
CA GLU A 56 16.95 -3.14 -1.78
C GLU A 56 17.65 -4.41 -1.28
N GLY A 57 17.02 -5.15 -0.36
CA GLY A 57 17.52 -6.42 0.13
C GLY A 57 17.25 -7.61 -0.81
N GLY A 58 16.60 -7.41 -1.96
CA GLY A 58 16.28 -8.49 -2.90
C GLY A 58 15.40 -9.59 -2.30
N ASN A 59 14.54 -9.25 -1.34
CA ASN A 59 13.75 -10.25 -0.61
C ASN A 59 12.52 -10.72 -1.40
N ILE A 60 12.13 -10.01 -2.46
CA ILE A 60 10.92 -10.28 -3.25
C ILE A 60 11.22 -11.34 -4.32
N PRO A 61 10.61 -12.54 -4.26
CA PRO A 61 10.77 -13.55 -5.30
C PRO A 61 10.25 -13.07 -6.67
N ASP A 62 10.83 -13.58 -7.77
CA ASP A 62 10.49 -13.16 -9.14
C ASP A 62 9.01 -13.32 -9.50
N ASP A 63 8.36 -14.34 -8.94
CA ASP A 63 6.96 -14.66 -9.19
C ASP A 63 5.98 -13.96 -8.23
N VAL A 64 6.49 -13.16 -7.28
CA VAL A 64 5.69 -12.39 -6.32
C VAL A 64 5.60 -10.93 -6.76
N THR A 65 4.42 -10.35 -6.59
CA THR A 65 4.13 -8.93 -6.74
C THR A 65 3.78 -8.34 -5.38
N ILE A 66 4.54 -7.34 -4.94
CA ILE A 66 4.16 -6.58 -3.75
C ILE A 66 3.09 -5.54 -4.10
N GLU A 67 2.20 -5.29 -3.15
CA GLU A 67 1.19 -4.26 -3.22
C GLU A 67 1.41 -3.25 -2.09
N VAL A 68 1.23 -1.96 -2.40
CA VAL A 68 1.28 -0.88 -1.41
C VAL A 68 0.01 -0.05 -1.49
N LEU A 69 -0.56 0.25 -0.33
CA LEU A 69 -1.76 1.08 -0.21
C LEU A 69 -1.40 2.56 -0.29
N THR A 70 -2.27 3.37 -0.88
CA THR A 70 -2.21 4.83 -0.73
C THR A 70 -3.58 5.49 -0.83
N GLN A 71 -3.73 6.62 -0.15
CA GLN A 71 -4.91 7.48 -0.30
C GLN A 71 -4.83 8.27 -1.61
N SER A 72 -5.99 8.63 -2.15
CA SER A 72 -6.13 9.51 -3.33
C SER A 72 -5.75 10.97 -3.03
N ARG A 73 -4.49 11.22 -2.66
CA ARG A 73 -3.90 12.54 -2.42
C ARG A 73 -2.52 12.58 -3.06
N GLU A 74 -2.28 13.58 -3.90
CA GLU A 74 -1.08 13.63 -4.75
C GLU A 74 0.23 13.43 -3.98
N HIS A 75 0.45 14.14 -2.87
CA HIS A 75 1.68 14.01 -2.08
C HIS A 75 1.87 12.61 -1.48
N LEU A 76 0.78 11.92 -1.11
CA LEU A 76 0.83 10.55 -0.59
C LEU A 76 1.11 9.55 -1.71
N ILE A 77 0.50 9.73 -2.87
CA ILE A 77 0.77 8.91 -4.06
C ILE A 77 2.24 9.03 -4.46
N ARG A 78 2.77 10.26 -4.54
CA ARG A 78 4.19 10.50 -4.86
C ARG A 78 5.12 9.80 -3.87
N ARG A 79 4.85 9.91 -2.56
CA ARG A 79 5.63 9.21 -1.52
C ARG A 79 5.52 7.69 -1.63
N THR A 80 4.34 7.16 -1.95
CA THR A 80 4.16 5.72 -2.20
C THR A 80 4.99 5.26 -3.41
N LEU A 81 4.98 6.01 -4.52
CA LEU A 81 5.80 5.71 -5.69
C LEU A 81 7.30 5.79 -5.37
N GLU A 82 7.72 6.75 -4.54
CA GLU A 82 9.11 6.82 -4.07
C GLU A 82 9.55 5.58 -3.30
N SER A 83 8.67 5.00 -2.47
CA SER A 83 8.99 3.76 -1.75
C SER A 83 9.22 2.58 -2.69
N LEU A 84 8.61 2.59 -3.88
CA LEU A 84 8.69 1.51 -4.88
C LEU A 84 9.88 1.63 -5.84
N LYS A 85 10.73 2.66 -5.74
CA LYS A 85 11.88 2.84 -6.65
C LYS A 85 12.77 1.60 -6.70
N GLY A 86 12.95 1.02 -7.89
CA GLY A 86 13.76 -0.20 -8.10
C GLY A 86 12.98 -1.51 -7.97
N ALA A 87 11.68 -1.47 -7.64
CA ALA A 87 10.83 -2.66 -7.74
C ALA A 87 10.68 -3.07 -9.22
N ARG A 88 10.85 -4.36 -9.51
CA ARG A 88 10.63 -4.93 -10.85
C ARG A 88 9.15 -4.84 -11.27
N ARG A 89 8.24 -5.05 -10.31
CA ARG A 89 6.79 -5.09 -10.47
C ARG A 89 6.15 -4.79 -9.12
N ALA A 90 5.11 -3.95 -9.11
CA ALA A 90 4.35 -3.62 -7.92
C ALA A 90 2.90 -3.26 -8.28
N ILE A 91 1.97 -3.48 -7.36
CA ILE A 91 0.59 -2.98 -7.43
C ILE A 91 0.52 -1.73 -6.54
N VAL A 92 0.01 -0.62 -7.08
CA VAL A 92 -0.31 0.57 -6.29
C VAL A 92 -1.82 0.59 -6.06
N HIS A 93 -2.23 0.23 -4.85
CA HIS A 93 -3.63 0.22 -4.45
C HIS A 93 -4.01 1.63 -3.98
N VAL A 94 -4.71 2.37 -4.85
CA VAL A 94 -5.24 3.69 -4.51
C VAL A 94 -6.69 3.57 -4.07
N TYR A 95 -7.06 4.25 -2.98
CA TYR A 95 -8.45 4.31 -2.55
C TYR A 95 -8.91 5.74 -2.23
N ASN A 96 -10.23 5.94 -2.34
CA ASN A 96 -10.98 7.05 -1.74
C ASN A 96 -12.37 6.54 -1.35
N ALA A 97 -12.91 7.04 -0.23
CA ALA A 97 -14.23 6.60 0.21
C ALA A 97 -15.34 7.22 -0.65
N THR A 98 -16.31 6.41 -1.03
CA THR A 98 -17.38 6.78 -2.00
C THR A 98 -18.76 6.85 -1.39
N SER A 99 -18.95 6.46 -0.12
CA SER A 99 -20.26 6.43 0.53
C SER A 99 -20.85 7.83 0.69
N PRO A 100 -22.19 8.01 0.69
CA PRO A 100 -22.83 9.33 0.85
C PRO A 100 -22.32 10.08 2.09
N ALA A 101 -22.22 9.40 3.23
CA ALA A 101 -21.70 9.97 4.47
C ALA A 101 -20.27 10.52 4.32
N PHE A 102 -19.37 9.79 3.65
CA PHE A 102 -18.01 10.30 3.42
C PHE A 102 -17.99 11.49 2.46
N ARG A 103 -18.79 11.45 1.39
CA ARG A 103 -18.87 12.55 0.44
C ARG A 103 -19.38 13.84 1.10
N GLU A 104 -20.42 13.73 1.92
CA GLU A 104 -21.11 14.88 2.53
C GLU A 104 -20.40 15.39 3.79
N ILE A 105 -19.92 14.50 4.66
CA ILE A 105 -19.42 14.86 6.00
C ILE A 105 -17.89 14.99 6.02
N VAL A 106 -17.18 14.13 5.28
CA VAL A 106 -15.70 14.07 5.35
C VAL A 106 -15.04 14.89 4.25
N PHE A 107 -15.53 14.76 3.01
CA PHE A 107 -14.91 15.42 1.86
C PHE A 107 -15.59 16.73 1.46
N GLY A 108 -16.90 16.87 1.71
CA GLY A 108 -17.68 17.99 1.18
C GLY A 108 -17.70 18.04 -0.36
N MET A 109 -17.66 16.88 -1.01
CA MET A 109 -17.54 16.75 -2.47
C MET A 109 -18.77 16.07 -3.08
N SER A 110 -19.13 16.47 -4.29
CA SER A 110 -20.14 15.84 -5.13
C SER A 110 -19.71 14.45 -5.61
N LYS A 111 -20.66 13.67 -6.15
CA LYS A 111 -20.35 12.36 -6.74
C LYS A 111 -19.36 12.45 -7.89
N ASP A 112 -19.43 13.49 -8.72
CA ASP A 112 -18.57 13.64 -9.88
C ASP A 112 -17.17 14.12 -9.50
N GLU A 113 -17.04 14.99 -8.49
CA GLU A 113 -15.74 15.34 -7.91
C GLU A 113 -15.03 14.12 -7.30
N ILE A 114 -15.77 13.22 -6.64
CA ILE A 114 -15.21 11.98 -6.08
C ILE A 114 -14.73 11.01 -7.17
N LYS A 115 -15.40 10.97 -8.32
CA LYS A 115 -14.92 10.21 -9.49
C LYS A 115 -13.68 10.86 -10.09
N GLU A 116 -13.66 12.18 -10.27
CA GLU A 116 -12.49 12.88 -10.80
C GLU A 116 -11.28 12.75 -9.87
N LEU A 117 -11.50 12.73 -8.55
CA LEU A 117 -10.45 12.43 -7.57
C LEU A 117 -9.82 11.05 -7.80
N ALA A 118 -10.63 10.03 -8.05
CA ALA A 118 -10.13 8.69 -8.35
C ALA A 118 -9.36 8.65 -9.68
N VAL A 119 -9.93 9.25 -10.74
CA VAL A 119 -9.32 9.30 -12.08
C VAL A 119 -7.98 10.05 -12.07
N SER A 120 -7.95 11.24 -11.47
CA SER A 120 -6.73 12.05 -11.36
C SER A 120 -5.65 11.35 -10.53
N SER A 121 -6.04 10.64 -9.47
CA SER A 121 -5.10 9.86 -8.66
C SER A 121 -4.45 8.72 -9.43
N VAL A 122 -5.23 7.98 -10.22
CA VAL A 122 -4.69 6.90 -11.07
C VAL A 122 -3.78 7.46 -12.17
N ARG A 123 -4.08 8.63 -12.74
CA ARG A 123 -3.22 9.30 -13.74
C ARG A 123 -1.83 9.69 -13.21
N LEU A 124 -1.65 9.81 -11.90
CA LEU A 124 -0.36 10.11 -11.27
C LEU A 124 0.55 8.88 -11.18
N ILE A 125 0.00 7.66 -11.26
CA ILE A 125 0.75 6.41 -11.19
C ILE A 125 1.28 6.10 -12.58
N LYS A 126 2.61 6.01 -12.70
CA LYS A 126 3.34 5.74 -13.94
C LYS A 126 4.48 4.79 -13.68
#